data_AF-A0A1E3NSX6-F1
#
_entry.id   AF-A0A1E3NSX6-F1
#
_cell.length_a   1.000
_cell.length_b   1.000
_cell.length_c   1.000
_cell.angle_alpha   90.00
_cell.angle_beta   90.00
_cell.angle_gamma   90.00
#
_symmetry.space_group_name_H-M   'P 1'
#
loop_
_entity.id
_entity.type
_entity.pdbx_description
1 polymer ?
#
loop_
_entity_poly.entity_id
_entity_poly.type
_entity_poly.pdbx_seq_one_letter_code
_entity_poly.pdbx_strand_id
1 'polypeptide(L)'
;MSKSEVVVLDFKDAKKAARTLYESFDDDAVARYVSRHLENDPEKKKQVDLQYYEAYVVAHIMKGLVLAIKGDDHENKDTFETVSIWVRPDSGSLDDYLTLIRSGFAKLAWNTGAEGRRRIFGVMFKVLHDYYHNITEIDPQGHNTWTLVYLGSTPAARGKGNVRKMFNHTFEYYIDPKDSITYLESSAIRNLPIYERFGFRAVTDIYLGDKEDPQGDNARMDVMQDNNNGNDNSNNSNLPNSSVNDKMVYSWITEFAYGPNKEQALLELGKKREMYDDLALVLWNSYGVMSCLLAEIVSVYPMLSPPSLTIQASNRVCNALALMQCIASHQETRGPFLLAQIPLFLYPFLNTSSKQRPFEYLRLTSLGVIGALVKNDTPEVIQFLLTTEIIPLCLKIMESSSELNKTVAIFIVQKILLDEAGLNYICQTYDRFDAVSKVLGVMVKQLVEQPTTRFLRHLIKCYLRLTDNIEARNTLKKILPVELKNDTFAQVLKEDESARQSLDMLLQNLQ
;
A
#
# COMPACT_ATOMS: atom_id res chain seq x y z
N MET A 1 -15.44 -47.82 -25.87
CA MET A 1 -14.49 -46.95 -25.14
C MET A 1 -15.31 -46.01 -24.29
N SER A 2 -15.29 -46.21 -22.97
CA SER A 2 -16.01 -45.37 -22.02
C SER A 2 -15.51 -43.93 -22.16
N LYS A 3 -16.39 -42.99 -22.50
CA LYS A 3 -16.03 -41.57 -22.56
C LYS A 3 -15.85 -41.13 -21.10
N SER A 4 -14.62 -40.85 -20.65
CA SER A 4 -14.31 -40.38 -19.29
C SER A 4 -15.10 -39.11 -18.96
N GLU A 5 -16.27 -39.21 -18.37
CA GLU A 5 -17.20 -38.10 -18.18
C GLU A 5 -16.82 -37.26 -16.95
N VAL A 6 -17.02 -35.94 -17.03
CA VAL A 6 -16.91 -35.06 -15.87
C VAL A 6 -18.16 -35.25 -15.03
N VAL A 7 -18.00 -35.59 -13.75
CA VAL A 7 -19.10 -35.87 -12.83
C VAL A 7 -19.06 -34.92 -11.64
N VAL A 8 -20.23 -34.51 -11.16
CA VAL A 8 -20.38 -33.81 -9.88
C VAL A 8 -20.31 -34.84 -8.75
N LEU A 9 -19.50 -34.56 -7.73
CA LEU A 9 -19.30 -35.46 -6.59
C LEU A 9 -20.28 -35.20 -5.44
N ASP A 10 -20.60 -36.26 -4.70
CA ASP A 10 -21.39 -36.17 -3.47
C ASP A 10 -20.61 -36.73 -2.24
N PHE A 11 -21.23 -36.74 -1.06
CA PHE A 11 -20.57 -37.14 0.19
C PHE A 11 -19.94 -38.55 0.16
N LYS A 12 -20.45 -39.49 -0.66
CA LYS A 12 -19.90 -40.84 -0.75
C LYS A 12 -18.53 -40.86 -1.46
N ASP A 13 -18.29 -39.86 -2.29
CA ASP A 13 -17.08 -39.72 -3.10
C ASP A 13 -15.96 -38.97 -2.36
N ALA A 14 -16.26 -38.36 -1.21
CA ALA A 14 -15.37 -37.44 -0.51
C ALA A 14 -13.99 -38.04 -0.20
N LYS A 15 -13.95 -39.26 0.34
CA LYS A 15 -12.70 -39.96 0.67
C LYS A 15 -11.85 -40.26 -0.56
N LYS A 16 -12.51 -40.63 -1.65
CA LYS A 16 -11.85 -40.96 -2.92
C LYS A 16 -11.27 -39.71 -3.57
N ALA A 17 -12.01 -38.61 -3.54
CA ALA A 17 -11.53 -37.31 -3.99
C ALA A 17 -10.36 -36.80 -3.13
N ALA A 18 -10.43 -36.94 -1.81
CA ALA A 18 -9.34 -36.57 -0.90
C ALA A 18 -8.04 -37.33 -1.19
N ARG A 19 -8.13 -38.65 -1.41
CA ARG A 19 -6.97 -39.47 -1.84
C ARG A 19 -6.41 -39.01 -3.18
N THR A 20 -7.28 -38.63 -4.12
CA THR A 20 -6.87 -38.11 -5.43
C THR A 20 -6.06 -36.82 -5.30
N LEU A 21 -6.50 -35.89 -4.44
CA LEU A 21 -5.78 -34.65 -4.18
C LEU A 21 -4.45 -34.92 -3.46
N TYR A 22 -4.46 -35.78 -2.44
CA TYR A 22 -3.24 -36.19 -1.73
C TYR A 22 -2.16 -36.71 -2.68
N GLU A 23 -2.50 -37.62 -3.59
CA GLU A 23 -1.55 -38.13 -4.61
C GLU A 23 -1.14 -37.08 -5.65
N SER A 24 -1.98 -36.06 -5.88
CA SER A 24 -1.72 -35.01 -6.87
C SER A 24 -0.71 -33.97 -6.38
N PHE A 25 -0.66 -33.72 -5.07
CA PHE A 25 0.08 -32.64 -4.43
C PHE A 25 1.26 -33.11 -3.56
N ASP A 26 1.76 -34.34 -3.76
CA ASP A 26 2.85 -34.94 -2.97
C ASP A 26 4.11 -34.05 -2.90
N ASP A 27 4.49 -33.42 -4.03
CA ASP A 27 5.63 -32.50 -4.14
C ASP A 27 5.27 -31.01 -3.96
N ASP A 28 4.05 -30.69 -3.55
CA ASP A 28 3.56 -29.31 -3.51
C ASP A 28 4.14 -28.51 -2.32
N ALA A 29 4.50 -27.24 -2.57
CA ALA A 29 5.13 -26.39 -1.56
C ALA A 29 4.14 -26.00 -0.44
N VAL A 30 2.87 -25.75 -0.79
CA VAL A 30 1.82 -25.40 0.18
C VAL A 30 1.43 -26.62 1.00
N ALA A 31 1.26 -27.78 0.37
CA ALA A 31 0.98 -29.04 1.07
C ALA A 31 2.09 -29.39 2.09
N ARG A 32 3.36 -29.18 1.71
CA ARG A 32 4.51 -29.33 2.61
C ARG A 32 4.49 -28.30 3.74
N TYR A 33 4.26 -27.02 3.44
CA TYR A 33 4.21 -25.96 4.46
C TYR A 33 3.17 -26.25 5.56
N VAL A 34 1.96 -26.67 5.16
CA VAL A 34 0.82 -26.94 6.06
C VAL A 34 1.11 -28.04 7.08
N SER A 35 1.90 -29.04 6.67
CA SER A 35 2.15 -30.27 7.44
C SER A 35 3.61 -30.43 7.88
N ARG A 36 4.44 -29.40 7.70
CA ARG A 36 5.89 -29.42 7.98
C ARG A 36 6.21 -29.83 9.41
N HIS A 37 5.39 -29.41 10.38
CA HIS A 37 5.57 -29.74 11.80
C HIS A 37 5.41 -31.24 12.11
N LEU A 38 4.93 -32.04 11.15
CA LEU A 38 4.77 -33.49 11.24
C LEU A 38 5.77 -34.26 10.38
N GLU A 39 6.80 -33.63 9.81
CA GLU A 39 7.81 -34.31 8.97
C GLU A 39 8.49 -35.49 9.68
N ASN A 40 8.61 -35.43 11.00
CA ASN A 40 9.21 -36.49 11.82
C ASN A 40 8.26 -37.67 12.12
N ASP A 41 6.98 -37.59 11.72
CA ASP A 41 5.97 -38.64 11.90
C ASP A 41 5.14 -38.83 10.61
N PRO A 42 5.67 -39.60 9.62
CA PRO A 42 5.06 -39.73 8.30
C PRO A 42 3.65 -40.32 8.30
N GLU A 43 3.35 -41.25 9.21
CA GLU A 43 2.02 -41.86 9.32
C GLU A 43 1.00 -40.84 9.81
N LYS A 44 1.34 -40.07 10.84
CA LYS A 44 0.48 -39.01 11.33
C LYS A 44 0.34 -37.87 10.33
N LYS A 45 1.42 -37.52 9.62
CA LYS A 45 1.40 -36.53 8.54
C LYS A 45 0.40 -36.95 7.46
N LYS A 46 0.51 -38.18 6.95
CA LYS A 46 -0.41 -38.74 5.95
C LYS A 46 -1.86 -38.73 6.44
N GLN A 47 -2.10 -39.10 7.70
CA GLN A 47 -3.43 -39.06 8.28
C GLN A 47 -4.01 -37.63 8.31
N VAL A 48 -3.21 -36.65 8.73
CA VAL A 48 -3.62 -35.24 8.81
C VAL A 48 -3.85 -34.65 7.42
N ASP A 49 -2.99 -34.95 6.44
CA ASP A 49 -3.13 -34.47 5.07
C ASP A 49 -4.39 -35.03 4.39
N LEU A 50 -4.65 -36.33 4.54
CA LEU A 50 -5.88 -36.93 4.02
C LEU A 50 -7.12 -36.34 4.67
N GLN A 51 -7.07 -36.11 5.99
CA GLN A 51 -8.17 -35.46 6.71
C GLN A 51 -8.36 -33.99 6.27
N TYR A 52 -7.28 -33.29 5.96
CA TYR A 52 -7.30 -31.94 5.43
C TYR A 52 -8.00 -31.87 4.07
N TYR A 53 -7.61 -32.73 3.13
CA TYR A 53 -8.26 -32.78 1.82
C TYR A 53 -9.72 -33.26 1.90
N GLU A 54 -10.03 -34.24 2.76
CA GLU A 54 -11.41 -34.68 3.00
C GLU A 54 -12.26 -33.53 3.54
N ALA A 55 -11.74 -32.72 4.46
CA ALA A 55 -12.45 -31.55 4.98
C ALA A 55 -12.74 -30.51 3.89
N TYR A 56 -11.77 -30.20 3.03
CA TYR A 56 -11.98 -29.32 1.88
C TYR A 56 -13.04 -29.87 0.94
N VAL A 57 -12.96 -31.15 0.57
CA VAL A 57 -13.94 -31.78 -0.33
C VAL A 57 -15.34 -31.73 0.27
N VAL A 58 -15.51 -32.14 1.53
CA VAL A 58 -16.83 -32.16 2.19
C VAL A 58 -17.41 -30.76 2.33
N ALA A 59 -16.60 -29.77 2.71
CA ALA A 59 -17.04 -28.36 2.80
C ALA A 59 -17.57 -27.85 1.46
N HIS A 60 -16.90 -28.19 0.36
CA HIS A 60 -17.29 -27.73 -0.98
C HIS A 60 -18.35 -28.60 -1.64
N ILE A 61 -18.59 -29.84 -1.20
CA ILE A 61 -19.81 -30.59 -1.53
C ILE A 61 -21.03 -29.92 -0.88
N MET A 62 -20.89 -29.43 0.36
CA MET A 62 -21.98 -28.77 1.09
C MET A 62 -22.37 -27.42 0.49
N LYS A 63 -21.39 -26.63 0.03
CA LYS A 63 -21.60 -25.21 -0.30
C LYS A 63 -21.07 -24.78 -1.67
N GLY A 64 -20.10 -25.48 -2.24
CA GLY A 64 -19.43 -25.15 -3.49
C GLY A 64 -19.78 -26.11 -4.63
N LEU A 65 -18.77 -26.41 -5.46
CA LEU A 65 -18.85 -27.40 -6.52
C LEU A 65 -17.60 -28.28 -6.50
N VAL A 66 -17.78 -29.60 -6.51
CA VAL A 66 -16.69 -30.56 -6.63
C VAL A 66 -16.95 -31.44 -7.85
N LEU A 67 -15.98 -31.47 -8.77
CA LEU A 67 -16.05 -32.23 -10.01
C LEU A 67 -14.92 -33.26 -10.06
N ALA A 68 -15.15 -34.38 -10.73
CA ALA A 68 -14.11 -35.35 -11.02
C ALA A 68 -14.23 -35.94 -12.42
N ILE A 69 -13.10 -36.38 -12.95
CA ILE A 69 -13.06 -37.24 -14.15
C ILE A 69 -12.87 -38.68 -13.67
N LYS A 70 -13.84 -39.53 -14.01
CA LYS A 70 -13.74 -40.98 -13.79
C LYS A 70 -12.80 -41.58 -14.82
N GLY A 71 -11.79 -42.31 -14.37
CA GLY A 71 -10.97 -43.15 -15.24
C GLY A 71 -11.72 -44.42 -15.65
N ASP A 72 -11.21 -45.11 -16.68
CA ASP A 72 -11.83 -46.32 -17.22
C ASP A 72 -11.98 -47.45 -16.18
N ASP A 73 -11.12 -47.45 -15.16
CA ASP A 73 -11.10 -48.43 -14.05
C ASP A 73 -11.40 -47.78 -12.69
N HIS A 74 -12.29 -46.77 -12.68
CA HIS A 74 -12.57 -46.07 -11.42
C HIS A 74 -13.20 -46.98 -10.36
N GLU A 75 -13.96 -48.01 -10.71
CA GLU A 75 -14.66 -48.85 -9.70
C GLU A 75 -13.69 -49.65 -8.83
N ASN A 76 -12.52 -50.04 -9.37
CA ASN A 76 -11.51 -50.81 -8.65
C ASN A 76 -10.37 -49.95 -8.08
N LYS A 77 -10.39 -48.64 -8.35
CA LYS A 77 -9.37 -47.69 -7.88
C LYS A 77 -9.88 -46.82 -6.74
N ASP A 78 -8.96 -46.54 -5.83
CA ASP A 78 -9.20 -45.69 -4.66
C ASP A 78 -9.08 -44.19 -4.94
N THR A 79 -8.88 -43.81 -6.21
CA THR A 79 -8.76 -42.42 -6.69
C THR A 79 -9.57 -42.20 -7.96
N PHE A 80 -9.93 -40.94 -8.21
CA PHE A 80 -10.34 -40.44 -9.52
C PHE A 80 -9.09 -40.10 -10.34
N GLU A 81 -9.23 -39.83 -11.64
CA GLU A 81 -8.09 -39.37 -12.44
C GLU A 81 -7.74 -37.91 -12.14
N THR A 82 -8.77 -37.05 -12.08
CA THR A 82 -8.64 -35.62 -11.83
C THR A 82 -9.81 -35.15 -10.98
N VAL A 83 -9.56 -34.29 -9.99
CA VAL A 83 -10.55 -33.64 -9.14
C VAL A 83 -10.35 -32.14 -9.18
N SER A 84 -11.45 -31.38 -9.25
CA SER A 84 -11.44 -29.94 -9.03
C SER A 84 -12.43 -29.51 -7.96
N ILE A 85 -12.02 -28.57 -7.11
CA ILE A 85 -12.84 -27.96 -6.07
C ILE A 85 -13.02 -26.49 -6.39
N TRP A 86 -14.27 -26.03 -6.37
CA TRP A 86 -14.63 -24.65 -6.66
C TRP A 86 -15.50 -24.06 -5.56
N VAL A 87 -15.23 -22.80 -5.22
CA VAL A 87 -16.18 -21.94 -4.50
C VAL A 87 -17.11 -21.31 -5.54
N ARG A 88 -18.41 -21.32 -5.24
CA ARG A 88 -19.43 -20.67 -6.06
C ARG A 88 -19.75 -19.28 -5.50
N PRO A 89 -20.27 -18.37 -6.34
CA PRO A 89 -20.68 -17.04 -5.87
C PRO A 89 -21.76 -17.07 -4.76
N ASP A 90 -22.59 -18.11 -4.72
CA ASP A 90 -23.67 -18.29 -3.75
C ASP A 90 -23.31 -19.20 -2.56
N SER A 91 -22.03 -19.59 -2.41
CA SER A 91 -21.58 -20.52 -1.37
C SER A 91 -21.73 -19.96 0.07
N GLY A 92 -21.80 -18.64 0.24
CA GLY A 92 -21.73 -17.98 1.54
C GLY A 92 -20.38 -18.21 2.24
N SER A 93 -20.26 -17.82 3.51
CA SER A 93 -19.05 -18.10 4.28
C SER A 93 -18.90 -19.60 4.55
N LEU A 94 -17.69 -20.13 4.31
CA LEU A 94 -17.29 -21.51 4.67
C LEU A 94 -16.86 -21.63 6.14
N ASP A 95 -16.74 -20.50 6.85
CA ASP A 95 -16.23 -20.43 8.23
C ASP A 95 -17.34 -20.55 9.29
N ASP A 96 -18.58 -20.79 8.88
CA ASP A 96 -19.67 -20.99 9.84
C ASP A 96 -19.45 -22.28 10.64
N TYR A 97 -19.86 -22.24 11.91
CA TYR A 97 -19.66 -23.34 12.85
C TYR A 97 -20.21 -24.69 12.35
N LEU A 98 -21.30 -24.69 11.57
CA LEU A 98 -21.93 -25.92 11.10
C LEU A 98 -21.09 -26.57 9.99
N THR A 99 -20.57 -25.78 9.06
CA THR A 99 -19.65 -26.24 8.00
C THR A 99 -18.33 -26.72 8.60
N LEU A 100 -17.74 -25.98 9.55
CA LEU A 100 -16.48 -26.38 10.21
C LEU A 100 -16.58 -27.71 10.96
N ILE A 101 -17.73 -27.99 11.60
CA ILE A 101 -17.95 -29.26 12.30
C ILE A 101 -18.23 -30.39 11.31
N ARG A 102 -19.15 -30.20 10.35
CA ARG A 102 -19.60 -31.26 9.43
C ARG A 102 -18.56 -31.66 8.40
N SER A 103 -17.73 -30.73 7.95
CA SER A 103 -16.59 -31.02 7.06
C SER A 103 -15.47 -31.77 7.76
N GLY A 104 -15.37 -31.67 9.10
CA GLY A 104 -14.27 -32.25 9.86
C GLY A 104 -13.09 -31.31 10.09
N PHE A 105 -13.18 -30.02 9.73
CA PHE A 105 -12.17 -29.01 10.08
C PHE A 105 -11.98 -28.89 11.60
N ALA A 106 -13.05 -29.00 12.41
CA ALA A 106 -12.93 -29.03 13.87
C ALA A 106 -12.09 -30.23 14.36
N LYS A 107 -12.31 -31.41 13.77
CA LYS A 107 -11.53 -32.61 14.07
C LYS A 107 -10.08 -32.49 13.58
N LEU A 108 -9.87 -31.82 12.45
CA LEU A 108 -8.53 -31.54 11.92
C LEU A 108 -7.76 -30.62 12.86
N ALA A 109 -8.39 -29.54 13.34
CA ALA A 109 -7.80 -28.60 14.29
C ALA A 109 -7.37 -29.29 15.60
N TRP A 110 -8.08 -30.34 16.01
CA TRP A 110 -7.66 -31.17 17.14
C TRP A 110 -6.44 -32.04 16.79
N ASN A 111 -6.53 -32.82 15.71
CA ASN A 111 -5.54 -33.85 15.35
C ASN A 111 -4.19 -33.28 14.91
N THR A 112 -4.18 -32.13 14.24
CA THR A 112 -2.96 -31.50 13.70
C THR A 112 -2.10 -30.83 14.78
N GLY A 113 -2.64 -30.61 15.99
CA GLY A 113 -1.94 -29.96 17.09
C GLY A 113 -1.88 -28.43 16.98
N ALA A 114 -1.23 -27.78 17.95
CA ALA A 114 -1.19 -26.32 18.05
C ALA A 114 -0.51 -25.66 16.84
N GLU A 115 0.60 -26.23 16.37
CA GLU A 115 1.36 -25.68 15.25
C GLU A 115 0.60 -25.85 13.92
N GLY A 116 -0.03 -27.01 13.69
CA GLY A 116 -0.88 -27.19 12.52
C GLY A 116 -2.10 -26.27 12.53
N ARG A 117 -2.68 -25.98 13.72
CA ARG A 117 -3.76 -24.99 13.82
C ARG A 117 -3.30 -23.60 13.41
N ARG A 118 -2.12 -23.19 13.88
CA ARG A 118 -1.50 -21.91 13.51
C ARG A 118 -1.28 -21.83 12.00
N ARG A 119 -0.70 -22.86 11.38
CA ARG A 119 -0.40 -22.90 9.94
C ARG A 119 -1.65 -22.88 9.06
N ILE A 120 -2.63 -23.74 9.36
CA ILE A 120 -3.83 -23.91 8.53
C ILE A 120 -4.80 -22.74 8.75
N PHE A 121 -5.24 -22.53 9.99
CA PHE A 121 -6.33 -21.58 10.28
C PHE A 121 -5.81 -20.17 10.59
N GLY A 122 -4.63 -20.06 11.22
CA GLY A 122 -4.06 -18.76 11.60
C GLY A 122 -3.28 -18.05 10.50
N VAL A 123 -2.66 -18.80 9.59
CA VAL A 123 -1.82 -18.26 8.51
C VAL A 123 -2.48 -18.49 7.16
N MET A 124 -2.64 -19.74 6.70
CA MET A 124 -3.08 -20.02 5.34
C MET A 124 -4.49 -19.51 5.04
N PHE A 125 -5.48 -19.82 5.90
CA PHE A 125 -6.84 -19.34 5.69
C PHE A 125 -6.90 -17.81 5.75
N LYS A 126 -6.16 -17.21 6.68
CA LYS A 126 -6.05 -15.76 6.80
C LYS A 126 -5.47 -15.13 5.53
N VAL A 127 -4.35 -15.64 5.02
CA VAL A 127 -3.71 -15.13 3.80
C VAL A 127 -4.64 -15.28 2.61
N LEU A 128 -5.25 -16.46 2.42
CA LEU A 128 -6.19 -16.68 1.32
C LEU A 128 -7.43 -15.79 1.44
N HIS A 129 -7.97 -15.59 2.65
CA HIS A 129 -9.11 -14.71 2.89
C HIS A 129 -8.78 -13.24 2.67
N ASP A 130 -7.66 -12.76 3.21
CA ASP A 130 -7.19 -11.39 3.06
C ASP A 130 -6.95 -11.07 1.57
N TYR A 131 -6.37 -12.01 0.79
CA TYR A 131 -6.16 -11.82 -0.66
C TYR A 131 -7.42 -12.03 -1.51
N TYR A 132 -8.27 -13.00 -1.18
CA TYR A 132 -9.57 -13.14 -1.83
C TYR A 132 -10.42 -11.87 -1.66
N HIS A 133 -10.37 -11.25 -0.48
CA HIS A 133 -11.00 -9.95 -0.24
C HIS A 133 -10.38 -8.82 -1.08
N ASN A 134 -9.04 -8.79 -1.24
CA ASN A 134 -8.37 -7.81 -2.11
C ASN A 134 -8.72 -7.99 -3.60
N ILE A 135 -9.10 -9.21 -4.02
CA ILE A 135 -9.37 -9.54 -5.44
C ILE A 135 -10.86 -9.45 -5.79
N THR A 136 -11.73 -9.73 -4.82
CA THR A 136 -13.20 -9.63 -4.99
C THR A 136 -13.77 -8.23 -4.76
N GLU A 137 -12.92 -7.19 -4.65
CA GLU A 137 -13.30 -5.76 -4.59
C GLU A 137 -14.09 -5.26 -5.83
N ILE A 138 -14.16 -6.07 -6.91
CA ILE A 138 -14.96 -5.81 -8.12
C ILE A 138 -16.47 -6.04 -7.84
N ASP A 139 -16.80 -6.98 -6.95
CA ASP A 139 -18.17 -7.33 -6.52
C ASP A 139 -18.23 -7.48 -4.98
N PRO A 140 -18.65 -6.44 -4.24
CA PRO A 140 -18.62 -6.38 -2.77
C PRO A 140 -19.46 -7.43 -2.03
N GLN A 141 -20.20 -8.30 -2.75
CA GLN A 141 -20.95 -9.41 -2.17
C GLN A 141 -20.47 -10.79 -2.65
N GLY A 142 -19.47 -10.85 -3.55
CA GLY A 142 -18.98 -12.11 -4.14
C GLY A 142 -20.02 -12.83 -5.01
N HIS A 143 -21.05 -12.13 -5.48
CA HIS A 143 -22.21 -12.70 -6.15
C HIS A 143 -21.97 -13.15 -7.61
N ASN A 144 -20.82 -12.83 -8.20
CA ASN A 144 -20.44 -13.32 -9.53
C ASN A 144 -18.99 -13.83 -9.69
N THR A 145 -18.34 -14.29 -8.60
CA THR A 145 -16.95 -14.82 -8.66
C THR A 145 -16.87 -16.32 -8.36
N TRP A 146 -16.16 -17.05 -9.21
CA TRP A 146 -15.80 -18.45 -9.02
C TRP A 146 -14.31 -18.59 -8.64
N THR A 147 -14.02 -19.30 -7.56
CA THR A 147 -12.64 -19.56 -7.13
C THR A 147 -12.30 -21.02 -7.32
N LEU A 148 -11.26 -21.33 -8.08
CA LEU A 148 -10.66 -22.65 -8.13
C LEU A 148 -9.74 -22.85 -6.92
N VAL A 149 -10.17 -23.68 -5.98
CA VAL A 149 -9.42 -23.95 -4.73
C VAL A 149 -8.39 -25.06 -4.93
N TYR A 150 -8.78 -26.12 -5.64
CA TYR A 150 -7.88 -27.24 -5.92
C TYR A 150 -8.15 -27.79 -7.31
N LEU A 151 -7.08 -28.11 -8.03
CA LEU A 151 -7.10 -28.91 -9.25
C LEU A 151 -5.97 -29.94 -9.20
N GLY A 152 -6.32 -31.19 -8.91
CA GLY A 152 -5.36 -32.28 -8.78
C GLY A 152 -5.58 -33.34 -9.84
N SER A 153 -4.53 -33.74 -10.55
CA SER A 153 -4.51 -34.98 -11.36
C SER A 153 -3.47 -35.94 -10.80
N THR A 154 -3.87 -37.20 -10.61
CA THR A 154 -2.95 -38.26 -10.17
C THR A 154 -1.80 -38.40 -11.15
N PRO A 155 -0.62 -38.86 -10.72
CA PRO A 155 0.53 -39.01 -11.61
C PRO A 155 0.21 -39.81 -12.89
N ALA A 156 -0.59 -40.86 -12.78
CA ALA A 156 -1.01 -41.71 -13.90
C ALA A 156 -2.01 -41.05 -14.87
N ALA A 157 -2.67 -39.96 -14.47
CA ALA A 157 -3.65 -39.23 -15.26
C ALA A 157 -3.08 -37.97 -15.95
N ARG A 158 -1.87 -37.54 -15.58
CA ARG A 158 -1.22 -36.36 -16.17
C ARG A 158 -0.94 -36.58 -17.66
N GLY A 159 -1.10 -35.53 -18.47
CA GLY A 159 -0.89 -35.59 -19.93
C GLY A 159 -2.06 -36.13 -20.75
N LYS A 160 -3.13 -36.65 -20.13
CA LYS A 160 -4.33 -37.15 -20.84
C LYS A 160 -5.30 -36.06 -21.31
N GLY A 161 -4.99 -34.78 -21.06
CA GLY A 161 -5.88 -33.65 -21.40
C GLY A 161 -7.03 -33.44 -20.40
N ASN A 162 -7.04 -34.14 -19.26
CA ASN A 162 -8.10 -34.06 -18.25
C ASN A 162 -8.33 -32.65 -17.71
N VAL A 163 -7.27 -31.85 -17.52
CA VAL A 163 -7.40 -30.43 -17.11
C VAL A 163 -8.20 -29.62 -18.13
N ARG A 164 -7.89 -29.76 -19.42
CA ARG A 164 -8.64 -29.09 -20.50
C ARG A 164 -10.10 -29.53 -20.53
N LYS A 165 -10.33 -30.82 -20.34
CA LYS A 165 -11.69 -31.37 -20.28
C LYS A 165 -12.49 -30.82 -19.09
N MET A 166 -11.85 -30.76 -17.92
CA MET A 166 -12.43 -30.20 -16.70
C MET A 166 -12.78 -28.72 -16.89
N PHE A 167 -11.83 -27.91 -17.35
CA PHE A 167 -12.04 -26.48 -17.57
C PHE A 167 -13.12 -26.23 -18.61
N ASN A 168 -13.06 -26.87 -19.78
CA ASN A 168 -14.11 -26.72 -20.79
C ASN A 168 -15.51 -27.02 -20.21
N HIS A 169 -15.65 -28.10 -19.44
CA HIS A 169 -16.92 -28.43 -18.80
C HIS A 169 -17.33 -27.39 -17.74
N THR A 170 -16.43 -26.95 -16.87
CA THR A 170 -16.78 -25.96 -15.85
C THR A 170 -17.14 -24.62 -16.48
N PHE A 171 -16.37 -24.15 -17.45
CA PHE A 171 -16.61 -22.87 -18.12
C PHE A 171 -17.92 -22.89 -18.92
N GLU A 172 -18.14 -23.90 -19.76
CA GLU A 172 -19.33 -24.02 -20.61
C GLU A 172 -20.64 -24.11 -19.80
N TYR A 173 -20.66 -24.88 -18.70
CA TYR A 173 -21.90 -25.19 -17.99
C TYR A 173 -22.16 -24.29 -16.76
N TYR A 174 -21.12 -23.69 -16.16
CA TYR A 174 -21.25 -23.01 -14.87
C TYR A 174 -20.80 -21.55 -14.87
N ILE A 175 -19.78 -21.18 -15.65
CA ILE A 175 -19.13 -19.85 -15.57
C ILE A 175 -19.57 -18.96 -16.73
N ASP A 176 -19.33 -19.36 -17.98
CA ASP A 176 -19.61 -18.56 -19.19
C ASP A 176 -21.08 -18.13 -19.30
N PRO A 177 -22.09 -18.98 -18.99
CA PRO A 177 -23.49 -18.58 -19.08
C PRO A 177 -23.90 -17.42 -18.17
N LYS A 178 -23.07 -17.07 -17.18
CA LYS A 178 -23.33 -16.04 -16.17
C LYS A 178 -22.35 -14.88 -16.23
N ASP A 179 -21.44 -14.88 -17.21
CA ASP A 179 -20.39 -13.86 -17.34
C ASP A 179 -19.63 -13.67 -16.02
N SER A 180 -19.30 -14.79 -15.37
CA SER A 180 -18.69 -14.80 -14.03
C SER A 180 -17.18 -14.63 -14.08
N ILE A 181 -16.63 -13.89 -13.12
CA ILE A 181 -15.19 -13.74 -12.95
C ILE A 181 -14.62 -15.04 -12.38
N THR A 182 -13.47 -15.50 -12.88
CA THR A 182 -12.77 -16.66 -12.32
C THR A 182 -11.42 -16.29 -11.74
N TYR A 183 -11.09 -16.97 -10.65
CA TYR A 183 -9.94 -16.67 -9.82
C TYR A 183 -9.28 -17.97 -9.31
N LEU A 184 -7.95 -17.99 -9.19
CA LEU A 184 -7.20 -19.10 -8.59
C LEU A 184 -5.86 -18.66 -7.99
N GLU A 185 -5.35 -19.45 -7.04
CA GLU A 185 -3.97 -19.39 -6.55
C GLU A 185 -3.17 -20.63 -7.00
N SER A 186 -2.09 -20.42 -7.75
CA SER A 186 -1.20 -21.50 -8.17
C SER A 186 0.00 -21.62 -7.24
N SER A 187 0.12 -22.75 -6.53
CA SER A 187 1.26 -23.09 -5.67
C SER A 187 2.54 -23.48 -6.41
N ALA A 188 2.49 -23.62 -7.74
CA ALA A 188 3.63 -24.03 -8.54
C ALA A 188 3.76 -23.22 -9.84
N ILE A 189 4.92 -22.57 -10.01
CA ILE A 189 5.25 -21.74 -11.19
C ILE A 189 5.11 -22.53 -12.51
N ARG A 190 5.42 -23.83 -12.49
CA ARG A 190 5.27 -24.71 -13.67
C ARG A 190 3.83 -24.83 -14.18
N ASN A 191 2.83 -24.52 -13.35
CA ASN A 191 1.42 -24.61 -13.71
C ASN A 191 0.88 -23.31 -14.33
N LEU A 192 1.56 -22.17 -14.19
CA LEU A 192 1.08 -20.88 -14.74
C LEU A 192 0.82 -20.96 -16.25
N PRO A 193 1.73 -21.52 -17.09
CA PRO A 193 1.48 -21.64 -18.53
C PRO A 193 0.30 -22.54 -18.89
N ILE A 194 -0.16 -23.40 -17.97
CA ILE A 194 -1.37 -24.20 -18.18
C ILE A 194 -2.59 -23.30 -18.04
N TYR A 195 -2.66 -22.50 -16.97
CA TYR A 195 -3.78 -21.59 -16.70
C TYR A 195 -3.83 -20.43 -17.69
N GLU A 196 -2.68 -19.92 -18.16
CA GLU A 196 -2.63 -18.88 -19.21
C GLU A 196 -3.31 -19.29 -20.52
N ARG A 197 -3.34 -20.59 -20.84
CA ARG A 197 -4.05 -21.11 -22.01
C ARG A 197 -5.57 -21.06 -21.85
N PHE A 198 -6.07 -20.86 -20.64
CA PHE A 198 -7.48 -20.71 -20.29
C PHE A 198 -7.84 -19.26 -19.92
N GLY A 199 -7.00 -18.28 -20.27
CA GLY A 199 -7.31 -16.85 -20.09
C GLY A 199 -6.79 -16.24 -18.79
N PHE A 200 -6.27 -17.04 -17.86
CA PHE A 200 -5.75 -16.55 -16.59
C PHE A 200 -4.43 -15.79 -16.76
N ARG A 201 -4.26 -14.70 -16.01
CA ARG A 201 -3.01 -13.93 -15.92
C ARG A 201 -2.55 -13.83 -14.47
N ALA A 202 -1.26 -14.01 -14.24
CA ALA A 202 -0.68 -13.80 -12.93
C ALA A 202 -0.70 -12.30 -12.58
N VAL A 203 -1.30 -11.97 -11.44
CA VAL A 203 -1.51 -10.58 -10.98
C VAL A 203 -0.48 -10.23 -9.91
N THR A 204 -0.26 -11.12 -8.94
CA THR A 204 0.70 -10.93 -7.84
C THR A 204 1.16 -12.28 -7.29
N ASP A 205 2.26 -12.29 -6.54
CA ASP A 205 2.66 -13.42 -5.71
C ASP A 205 2.33 -13.18 -4.23
N ILE A 206 2.02 -14.25 -3.51
CA ILE A 206 1.71 -14.26 -2.08
C ILE A 206 2.49 -15.38 -1.40
N TYR A 207 2.75 -15.21 -0.11
CA TYR A 207 3.57 -16.14 0.66
C TYR A 207 2.85 -16.61 1.92
N LEU A 208 2.90 -17.91 2.18
CA LEU A 208 2.63 -18.49 3.48
C LEU A 208 3.94 -18.50 4.27
N GLY A 209 3.95 -17.94 5.48
CA GLY A 209 5.18 -17.80 6.28
C GLY A 209 6.03 -16.58 5.89
N ASP A 210 7.22 -16.47 6.46
CA ASP A 210 8.14 -15.36 6.19
C ASP A 210 8.93 -15.64 4.89
N LYS A 211 8.87 -14.70 3.95
CA LYS A 211 9.57 -14.78 2.66
C LYS A 211 11.08 -14.90 2.84
N GLU A 212 11.62 -14.33 3.91
CA GLU A 212 13.05 -14.32 4.21
C GLU A 212 13.46 -15.37 5.26
N ASP A 213 12.58 -16.33 5.57
CA ASP A 213 12.90 -17.36 6.56
C ASP A 213 14.17 -18.14 6.16
N PRO A 214 15.25 -18.10 6.97
CA PRO A 214 16.53 -18.74 6.66
C PRO A 214 16.45 -20.27 6.51
N GLN A 215 15.41 -20.90 7.06
CA GLN A 215 15.15 -22.34 7.00
C GLN A 215 14.20 -22.72 5.85
N GLY A 216 13.79 -21.73 5.04
CA GLY A 216 12.88 -21.92 3.92
C GLY A 216 11.49 -22.38 4.37
N ASP A 217 11.01 -21.94 5.53
CA ASP A 217 9.66 -22.22 6.03
C ASP A 217 8.62 -21.27 5.46
N ASN A 218 8.51 -21.31 4.14
CA ASN A 218 7.51 -20.59 3.39
C ASN A 218 7.00 -21.36 2.17
N ALA A 219 5.86 -20.92 1.65
CA ALA A 219 5.33 -21.39 0.38
C ALA A 219 4.79 -20.22 -0.42
N ARG A 220 5.30 -20.05 -1.65
CA ARG A 220 4.82 -19.07 -2.63
C ARG A 220 3.57 -19.59 -3.33
N MET A 221 2.60 -18.72 -3.55
CA MET A 221 1.47 -18.93 -4.45
C MET A 221 1.35 -17.73 -5.39
N ASP A 222 1.03 -17.97 -6.66
CA ASP A 222 0.81 -16.93 -7.65
C ASP A 222 -0.70 -16.77 -7.88
N VAL A 223 -1.19 -15.58 -7.64
CA VAL A 223 -2.58 -15.17 -7.76
C VAL A 223 -2.89 -14.93 -9.24
N MET A 224 -3.86 -15.66 -9.80
CA MET A 224 -4.24 -15.54 -11.21
C MET A 224 -5.72 -15.24 -11.40
N GLN A 225 -6.03 -14.33 -12.33
CA GLN A 225 -7.39 -13.90 -12.68
C GLN A 225 -7.64 -14.00 -14.18
N ASP A 226 -8.84 -14.40 -14.58
CA ASP A 226 -9.26 -14.48 -15.98
C ASP A 226 -9.57 -13.10 -16.58
N ASN A 227 -9.11 -12.88 -17.82
CA ASN A 227 -9.11 -11.59 -18.52
C ASN A 227 -10.33 -11.41 -19.47
N ASN A 228 -11.37 -12.23 -19.33
CA ASN A 228 -12.50 -12.29 -20.27
C ASN A 228 -13.37 -11.03 -20.36
N ASN A 229 -13.15 -10.00 -19.53
CA ASN A 229 -13.77 -8.67 -19.69
C ASN A 229 -12.97 -7.68 -20.56
N GLY A 230 -11.95 -8.16 -21.29
CA GLY A 230 -11.15 -7.36 -22.20
C GLY A 230 -11.50 -7.54 -23.67
N ASN A 231 -12.77 -7.36 -24.07
CA ASN A 231 -13.09 -7.14 -25.49
C ASN A 231 -13.12 -5.63 -25.79
N ASP A 232 -12.03 -4.95 -25.44
CA ASP A 232 -11.72 -3.62 -25.96
C ASP A 232 -10.43 -3.72 -26.78
N ASN A 233 -10.61 -3.64 -28.09
CA ASN A 233 -9.57 -3.26 -29.04
C ASN A 233 -9.10 -1.84 -28.70
N SER A 234 -8.20 -1.72 -27.74
CA SER A 234 -7.32 -0.56 -27.64
C SER A 234 -5.92 -1.01 -27.29
N ASN A 235 -5.02 -0.89 -28.26
CA ASN A 235 -3.60 -0.77 -28.02
C ASN A 235 -3.38 0.38 -27.03
N ASN A 236 -3.28 0.09 -25.74
CA ASN A 236 -2.67 0.98 -24.76
C ASN A 236 -2.05 0.14 -23.65
N SER A 237 -0.79 -0.22 -23.85
CA SER A 237 0.14 -0.54 -22.78
C SER A 237 0.26 0.65 -21.83
N ASN A 238 0.06 0.39 -20.53
CA ASN A 238 0.19 1.27 -19.36
C ASN A 238 -1.05 2.11 -18.99
N LEU A 239 -1.91 1.57 -18.12
CA LEU A 239 -2.77 2.36 -17.23
C LEU A 239 -2.55 1.89 -15.78
N PRO A 240 -2.24 2.80 -14.83
CA PRO A 240 -2.13 2.47 -13.41
C PRO A 240 -3.51 2.16 -12.80
N ASN A 241 -3.54 1.41 -11.70
CA ASN A 241 -4.72 1.22 -10.84
C ASN A 241 -5.41 2.58 -10.61
N SER A 242 -6.63 2.76 -11.13
CA SER A 242 -7.37 4.01 -11.03
C SER A 242 -8.31 4.00 -9.83
N SER A 243 -8.17 4.97 -8.93
CA SER A 243 -9.05 5.18 -7.77
C SER A 243 -10.49 5.53 -8.14
N VAL A 244 -10.74 6.04 -9.35
CA VAL A 244 -12.11 6.26 -9.87
C VAL A 244 -12.87 4.94 -9.94
N ASN A 245 -12.17 3.84 -10.20
CA ASN A 245 -12.74 2.50 -10.35
C ASN A 245 -12.77 1.71 -9.03
N ASP A 246 -12.17 2.23 -7.96
CA ASP A 246 -12.21 1.63 -6.62
C ASP A 246 -13.50 2.07 -5.88
N LYS A 247 -14.45 1.14 -5.77
CA LYS A 247 -15.74 1.36 -5.08
C LYS A 247 -15.57 1.65 -3.58
N MET A 248 -14.48 1.18 -2.94
CA MET A 248 -14.18 1.49 -1.55
C MET A 248 -13.71 2.93 -1.38
N VAL A 249 -12.89 3.44 -2.31
CA VAL A 249 -12.54 4.87 -2.36
C VAL A 249 -13.81 5.71 -2.49
N TYR A 250 -14.73 5.35 -3.40
CA TYR A 250 -16.01 6.04 -3.52
C TYR A 250 -16.87 5.96 -2.24
N SER A 251 -16.93 4.78 -1.61
CA SER A 251 -17.67 4.58 -0.36
C SER A 251 -17.08 5.41 0.79
N TRP A 252 -15.76 5.43 0.96
CA TRP A 252 -15.12 6.26 1.98
C TRP A 252 -15.25 7.74 1.68
N ILE A 253 -15.19 8.16 0.42
CA ILE A 253 -15.46 9.55 0.03
C ILE A 253 -16.89 9.95 0.41
N THR A 254 -17.85 9.07 0.14
CA THR A 254 -19.27 9.29 0.47
C THR A 254 -19.48 9.32 1.99
N GLU A 255 -18.88 8.38 2.72
CA GLU A 255 -18.95 8.31 4.19
C GLU A 255 -18.26 9.51 4.84
N PHE A 256 -17.14 9.97 4.29
CA PHE A 256 -16.45 11.17 4.76
C PHE A 256 -17.26 12.44 4.54
N ALA A 257 -17.86 12.60 3.36
CA ALA A 257 -18.63 13.79 3.03
C ALA A 257 -19.99 13.82 3.77
N TYR A 258 -20.72 12.71 3.76
CA TYR A 258 -22.14 12.65 4.14
C TYR A 258 -22.46 11.69 5.29
N GLY A 259 -21.56 10.76 5.59
CA GLY A 259 -21.79 9.70 6.57
C GLY A 259 -21.46 10.08 8.03
N PRO A 260 -21.88 9.25 9.00
CA PRO A 260 -21.57 9.43 10.42
C PRO A 260 -20.12 9.04 10.78
N ASN A 261 -19.47 8.14 10.05
CA ASN A 261 -18.15 7.60 10.38
C ASN A 261 -16.99 8.33 9.69
N LYS A 262 -17.03 9.67 9.68
CA LYS A 262 -16.08 10.52 8.96
C LYS A 262 -14.62 10.26 9.32
N GLU A 263 -14.34 10.06 10.61
CA GLU A 263 -12.96 9.86 11.10
C GLU A 263 -12.34 8.56 10.59
N GLN A 264 -13.13 7.48 10.55
CA GLN A 264 -12.68 6.20 10.02
C GLN A 264 -12.45 6.27 8.51
N ALA A 265 -13.39 6.88 7.78
CA ALA A 265 -13.25 7.07 6.34
C ALA A 265 -12.01 7.91 5.98
N LEU A 266 -11.74 8.96 6.76
CA LEU A 266 -10.56 9.80 6.59
C LEU A 266 -9.26 9.05 6.83
N LEU A 267 -9.22 8.17 7.83
CA LEU A 267 -8.06 7.31 8.10
C LEU A 267 -7.78 6.33 6.97
N GLU A 268 -8.82 5.65 6.47
CA GLU A 268 -8.65 4.65 5.40
C GLU A 268 -8.25 5.30 4.06
N LEU A 269 -8.88 6.43 3.69
CA LEU A 269 -8.44 7.23 2.53
C LEU A 269 -6.98 7.66 2.67
N GLY A 270 -6.56 8.06 3.87
CA GLY A 270 -5.18 8.43 4.16
C GLY A 270 -4.17 7.31 3.88
N LYS A 271 -4.52 6.04 4.17
CA LYS A 271 -3.67 4.87 3.89
C LYS A 271 -3.58 4.55 2.40
N LYS A 272 -4.65 4.81 1.64
CA LYS A 272 -4.72 4.53 0.19
C LYS A 272 -4.03 5.59 -0.67
N ARG A 273 -3.62 6.73 -0.11
CA ARG A 273 -3.04 7.86 -0.86
C ARG A 273 -1.79 7.52 -1.69
N GLU A 274 -1.01 6.50 -1.29
CA GLU A 274 0.22 6.07 -1.97
C GLU A 274 -0.04 4.93 -2.96
N MET A 275 -1.26 4.37 -2.97
CA MET A 275 -1.64 3.25 -3.84
C MET A 275 -2.23 3.71 -5.18
N TYR A 276 -2.76 4.93 -5.24
CA TYR A 276 -3.46 5.46 -6.42
C TYR A 276 -2.92 6.84 -6.80
N ASP A 277 -2.39 6.96 -8.02
CA ASP A 277 -1.87 8.23 -8.53
C ASP A 277 -3.00 9.26 -8.79
N ASP A 278 -4.19 8.79 -9.13
CA ASP A 278 -5.36 9.61 -9.49
C ASP A 278 -6.29 9.96 -8.31
N LEU A 279 -6.00 9.50 -7.08
CA LEU A 279 -6.83 9.78 -5.90
C LEU A 279 -7.03 11.28 -5.67
N ALA A 280 -5.98 12.08 -5.94
CA ALA A 280 -6.05 13.53 -5.86
C ALA A 280 -7.15 14.12 -6.77
N LEU A 281 -7.28 13.60 -8.00
CA LEU A 281 -8.32 14.02 -8.94
C LEU A 281 -9.71 13.67 -8.42
N VAL A 282 -9.87 12.46 -7.87
CA VAL A 282 -11.15 12.01 -7.31
C VAL A 282 -11.56 12.87 -6.12
N LEU A 283 -10.64 13.10 -5.17
CA LEU A 283 -10.90 13.93 -4.00
C LEU A 283 -11.27 15.37 -4.37
N TRP A 284 -10.57 15.95 -5.35
CA TRP A 284 -10.82 17.32 -5.79
C TRP A 284 -12.16 17.48 -6.51
N ASN A 285 -12.49 16.55 -7.41
CA ASN A 285 -13.70 16.63 -8.25
C ASN A 285 -14.96 16.07 -7.57
N SER A 286 -14.81 15.34 -6.47
CA SER A 286 -15.94 14.83 -5.70
C SER A 286 -16.66 15.95 -4.95
N TYR A 287 -17.98 16.04 -5.17
CA TYR A 287 -18.81 17.09 -4.58
C TYR A 287 -18.72 17.08 -3.05
N GLY A 288 -18.44 18.24 -2.45
CA GLY A 288 -18.41 18.45 -1.00
C GLY A 288 -17.13 18.03 -0.27
N VAL A 289 -16.26 17.23 -0.88
CA VAL A 289 -15.06 16.67 -0.21
C VAL A 289 -14.10 17.76 0.25
N MET A 290 -13.77 18.73 -0.62
CA MET A 290 -12.88 19.84 -0.25
C MET A 290 -13.46 20.70 0.87
N SER A 291 -14.78 20.91 0.88
CA SER A 291 -15.46 21.63 1.97
C SER A 291 -15.38 20.86 3.29
N CYS A 292 -15.53 19.53 3.26
CA CYS A 292 -15.36 18.68 4.44
C CYS A 292 -13.91 18.69 4.96
N LEU A 293 -12.91 18.61 4.08
CA LEU A 293 -11.50 18.70 4.48
C LEU A 293 -11.17 20.06 5.11
N LEU A 294 -11.70 21.16 4.56
CA LEU A 294 -11.57 22.49 5.17
C LEU A 294 -12.30 22.59 6.51
N ALA A 295 -13.48 21.96 6.65
CA ALA A 295 -14.20 21.92 7.91
C ALA A 295 -13.40 21.20 9.00
N GLU A 296 -12.71 20.09 8.68
CA GLU A 296 -11.81 19.40 9.61
C GLU A 296 -10.69 20.33 10.09
N ILE A 297 -10.08 21.12 9.19
CA ILE A 297 -9.06 22.12 9.54
C ILE A 297 -9.62 23.21 10.47
N VAL A 298 -10.73 23.85 10.09
CA VAL A 298 -11.31 24.98 10.83
C VAL A 298 -11.82 24.52 12.20
N SER A 299 -12.28 23.27 12.32
CA SER A 299 -12.76 22.72 13.60
C SER A 299 -11.71 22.73 14.72
N VAL A 300 -10.42 22.75 14.34
CA VAL A 300 -9.28 22.76 15.27
C VAL A 300 -8.88 24.18 15.71
N TYR A 301 -9.29 25.23 15.00
CA TYR A 301 -8.88 26.61 15.31
C TYR A 301 -9.15 27.06 16.75
N PRO A 302 -10.32 26.77 17.36
CA PRO A 302 -10.58 27.13 18.76
C PRO A 302 -9.62 26.48 19.76
N MET A 303 -8.97 25.36 19.38
CA MET A 303 -8.05 24.61 20.23
C MET A 303 -6.60 25.09 20.12
N LEU A 304 -6.31 26.03 19.21
CA LEU A 304 -4.96 26.57 19.01
C LEU A 304 -4.61 27.64 20.05
N SER A 305 -5.59 28.44 20.48
CA SER A 305 -5.43 29.52 21.46
C SER A 305 -6.71 29.67 22.31
N PRO A 306 -6.67 29.30 23.61
CA PRO A 306 -5.54 28.72 24.34
C PRO A 306 -5.17 27.31 23.84
N PRO A 307 -3.91 26.88 23.98
CA PRO A 307 -3.43 25.61 23.42
C PRO A 307 -4.02 24.41 24.17
N SER A 308 -5.12 23.89 23.64
CA SER A 308 -5.93 22.81 24.24
C SER A 308 -6.10 21.60 23.30
N LEU A 309 -5.32 21.55 22.22
CA LEU A 309 -5.35 20.49 21.22
C LEU A 309 -5.00 19.11 21.82
N THR A 310 -5.93 18.16 21.71
CA THR A 310 -5.73 16.78 22.16
C THR A 310 -4.97 15.95 21.11
N ILE A 311 -4.43 14.80 21.52
CA ILE A 311 -3.74 13.87 20.62
C ILE A 311 -4.72 13.33 19.56
N GLN A 312 -5.94 12.99 19.96
CA GLN A 312 -6.98 12.46 19.07
C GLN A 312 -7.39 13.50 18.01
N ALA A 313 -7.66 14.73 18.44
CA ALA A 313 -8.02 15.82 17.52
C ALA A 313 -6.87 16.13 16.54
N SER A 314 -5.62 16.13 17.03
CA SER A 314 -4.44 16.29 16.18
C SER A 314 -4.29 15.17 15.16
N ASN A 315 -4.45 13.91 15.55
CA ASN A 315 -4.35 12.77 14.63
C ASN A 315 -5.43 12.84 13.54
N ARG A 316 -6.67 13.17 13.92
CA ARG A 316 -7.79 13.31 12.99
C ARG A 316 -7.54 14.39 11.95
N VAL A 317 -7.19 15.61 12.35
CA VAL A 317 -6.90 16.69 11.39
C VAL A 317 -5.66 16.38 10.55
N CYS A 318 -4.65 15.70 11.10
CA CYS A 318 -3.48 15.28 10.33
C CYS A 318 -3.83 14.26 9.24
N ASN A 319 -4.83 13.39 9.44
CA ASN A 319 -5.33 12.53 8.36
C ASN A 319 -5.97 13.37 7.23
N ALA A 320 -6.69 14.45 7.55
CA ALA A 320 -7.20 15.39 6.54
C ALA A 320 -6.07 16.12 5.82
N LEU A 321 -5.06 16.59 6.56
CA LEU A 321 -3.88 17.25 5.98
C LEU A 321 -3.08 16.30 5.06
N ALA A 322 -3.02 15.01 5.38
CA ALA A 322 -2.41 14.00 4.51
C ALA A 322 -3.13 13.88 3.15
N LEU A 323 -4.46 13.98 3.12
CA LEU A 323 -5.22 14.03 1.87
C LEU A 323 -5.00 15.35 1.14
N MET A 324 -4.97 16.48 1.86
CA MET A 324 -4.60 17.78 1.27
C MET A 324 -3.20 17.75 0.65
N GLN A 325 -2.25 17.04 1.27
CA GLN A 325 -0.90 16.86 0.73
C GLN A 325 -0.92 16.06 -0.58
N CYS A 326 -1.74 15.01 -0.67
CA CYS A 326 -1.94 14.24 -1.90
C CYS A 326 -2.47 15.15 -3.02
N ILE A 327 -3.51 15.94 -2.74
CA ILE A 327 -4.11 16.89 -3.70
C ILE A 327 -3.12 17.97 -4.13
N ALA A 328 -2.34 18.52 -3.21
CA ALA A 328 -1.30 19.51 -3.49
C ALA A 328 -0.16 18.95 -4.37
N SER A 329 0.11 17.64 -4.25
CA SER A 329 1.21 16.99 -4.97
C SER A 329 0.88 16.66 -6.42
N HIS A 330 -0.39 16.44 -6.76
CA HIS A 330 -0.82 16.05 -8.10
C HIS A 330 -0.83 17.23 -9.09
N GLN A 331 -0.39 16.99 -10.33
CA GLN A 331 -0.13 18.05 -11.32
C GLN A 331 -1.39 18.83 -11.70
N GLU A 332 -2.53 18.15 -11.88
CA GLU A 332 -3.77 18.79 -12.34
C GLU A 332 -4.53 19.53 -11.24
N THR A 333 -4.43 19.09 -9.98
CA THR A 333 -5.17 19.70 -8.86
C THR A 333 -4.36 20.78 -8.15
N ARG A 334 -3.03 20.81 -8.31
CA ARG A 334 -2.15 21.80 -7.66
C ARG A 334 -2.52 23.25 -8.00
N GLY A 335 -2.73 23.55 -9.28
CA GLY A 335 -3.12 24.90 -9.72
C GLY A 335 -4.44 25.34 -9.09
N PRO A 336 -5.54 24.58 -9.26
CA PRO A 336 -6.81 24.84 -8.58
C PRO A 336 -6.70 24.94 -7.05
N PHE A 337 -5.90 24.09 -6.40
CA PHE A 337 -5.66 24.12 -4.96
C PHE A 337 -5.02 25.45 -4.50
N LEU A 338 -4.09 25.97 -5.30
CA LEU A 338 -3.43 27.26 -5.06
C LEU A 338 -4.40 28.44 -5.29
N LEU A 339 -5.15 28.41 -6.40
CA LEU A 339 -6.12 29.45 -6.75
C LEU A 339 -7.25 29.56 -5.70
N ALA A 340 -7.63 28.44 -5.09
CA ALA A 340 -8.58 28.39 -3.99
C ALA A 340 -8.00 28.92 -2.65
N GLN A 341 -6.74 29.33 -2.62
CA GLN A 341 -6.03 29.86 -1.44
C GLN A 341 -6.05 28.93 -0.22
N ILE A 342 -6.23 27.62 -0.44
CA ILE A 342 -6.28 26.60 0.63
C ILE A 342 -5.05 26.61 1.55
N PRO A 343 -3.81 26.84 1.06
CA PRO A 343 -2.64 26.92 1.94
C PRO A 343 -2.77 27.92 3.10
N LEU A 344 -3.52 29.01 2.93
CA LEU A 344 -3.71 30.02 3.98
C LEU A 344 -4.41 29.47 5.23
N PHE A 345 -5.26 28.46 5.07
CA PHE A 345 -5.93 27.79 6.19
C PHE A 345 -4.94 27.02 7.08
N LEU A 346 -3.72 26.76 6.61
CA LEU A 346 -2.69 26.04 7.37
C LEU A 346 -1.80 26.98 8.19
N TYR A 347 -1.81 28.28 7.91
CA TYR A 347 -0.90 29.22 8.55
C TYR A 347 -1.17 29.41 10.05
N PRO A 348 -2.42 29.38 10.54
CA PRO A 348 -2.70 29.33 11.97
C PRO A 348 -2.01 28.16 12.67
N PHE A 349 -1.92 26.99 12.02
CA PHE A 349 -1.22 25.82 12.57
C PHE A 349 0.29 26.05 12.65
N LEU A 350 0.89 26.60 11.59
CA LEU A 350 2.32 26.92 11.52
C LEU A 350 2.72 28.01 12.53
N ASN A 351 1.82 28.92 12.88
CA ASN A 351 2.10 30.00 13.82
C ASN A 351 2.07 29.57 15.30
N THR A 352 1.60 28.35 15.61
CA THR A 352 1.55 27.84 17.00
C THR A 352 2.95 27.72 17.62
N SER A 353 3.05 28.01 18.92
CA SER A 353 4.31 27.99 19.69
C SER A 353 4.39 26.87 20.72
N SER A 354 3.31 26.12 20.95
CA SER A 354 3.27 25.03 21.91
C SER A 354 4.18 23.88 21.48
N LYS A 355 5.05 23.43 22.37
CA LYS A 355 5.98 22.30 22.15
C LYS A 355 5.37 20.93 22.46
N GLN A 356 4.09 20.87 22.78
CA GLN A 356 3.41 19.60 23.04
C GLN A 356 3.36 18.75 21.77
N ARG A 357 3.41 17.42 21.94
CA ARG A 357 3.42 16.46 20.82
C ARG A 357 2.30 16.68 19.78
N PRO A 358 1.02 16.97 20.15
CA PRO A 358 -0.02 17.26 19.17
C PRO A 358 0.30 18.47 18.28
N PHE A 359 0.87 19.53 18.84
CA PHE A 359 1.23 20.74 18.09
C PHE A 359 2.47 20.57 17.22
N GLU A 360 3.46 19.79 17.66
CA GLU A 360 4.62 19.44 16.81
C GLU A 360 4.17 18.59 15.62
N TYR A 361 3.28 17.61 15.83
CA TYR A 361 2.76 16.77 14.74
C TYR A 361 1.89 17.57 13.76
N LEU A 362 1.01 18.43 14.27
CA LEU A 362 0.18 19.32 13.46
C LEU A 362 1.02 20.22 12.54
N ARG A 363 2.09 20.83 13.08
CA ARG A 363 3.02 21.65 12.28
C ARG A 363 3.75 20.83 11.24
N LEU A 364 4.21 19.62 11.58
CA LEU A 364 4.90 18.74 10.64
C LEU A 364 4.04 18.39 9.44
N THR A 365 2.80 17.96 9.69
CA THR A 365 1.88 17.57 8.61
C THR A 365 1.46 18.78 7.78
N SER A 366 1.27 19.95 8.40
CA SER A 366 0.98 21.21 7.69
C SER A 366 2.13 21.64 6.78
N LEU A 367 3.38 21.57 7.27
CA LEU A 367 4.58 21.81 6.45
C LEU A 367 4.70 20.78 5.32
N GLY A 368 4.25 19.54 5.53
CA GLY A 368 4.20 18.51 4.49
C GLY A 368 3.35 18.92 3.28
N VAL A 369 2.20 19.55 3.50
CA VAL A 369 1.35 20.09 2.42
C VAL A 369 2.08 21.20 1.65
N ILE A 370 2.68 22.17 2.36
CA ILE A 370 3.44 23.27 1.72
C ILE A 370 4.67 22.72 0.98
N GLY A 371 5.36 21.75 1.58
CA GLY A 371 6.50 21.04 1.00
C GLY A 371 6.14 20.32 -0.29
N ALA A 372 4.95 19.71 -0.38
CA ALA A 372 4.47 19.08 -1.61
C ALA A 372 4.21 20.09 -2.74
N LEU A 373 3.72 21.29 -2.43
CA LEU A 373 3.51 22.35 -3.42
C LEU A 373 4.83 22.82 -4.04
N VAL A 374 5.85 23.06 -3.22
CA VAL A 374 7.15 23.57 -3.70
C VAL A 374 8.06 22.50 -4.29
N LYS A 375 7.70 21.21 -4.18
CA LYS A 375 8.54 20.09 -4.66
C LYS A 375 8.74 20.11 -6.18
N ASN A 376 7.74 20.56 -6.93
CA ASN A 376 7.70 20.49 -8.40
C ASN A 376 8.18 21.78 -9.09
N ASP A 377 8.86 22.67 -8.36
CA ASP A 377 9.54 23.86 -8.92
C ASP A 377 8.62 24.72 -9.82
N THR A 378 7.35 24.85 -9.43
CA THR A 378 6.32 25.61 -10.16
C THR A 378 6.38 27.09 -9.75
N PRO A 379 6.74 28.03 -10.65
CA PRO A 379 6.96 29.44 -10.30
C PRO A 379 5.72 30.12 -9.68
N GLU A 380 4.52 29.75 -10.12
CA GLU A 380 3.26 30.29 -9.60
C GLU A 380 3.07 29.99 -8.11
N VAL A 381 3.53 28.82 -7.65
CA VAL A 381 3.51 28.43 -6.24
C VAL A 381 4.44 29.34 -5.44
N ILE A 382 5.66 29.58 -5.95
CA ILE A 382 6.62 30.46 -5.28
C ILE A 382 6.04 31.88 -5.18
N GLN A 383 5.52 32.41 -6.29
CA GLN A 383 4.92 33.75 -6.31
C GLN A 383 3.79 33.89 -5.28
N PHE A 384 2.90 32.91 -5.19
CA PHE A 384 1.86 32.88 -4.17
C PHE A 384 2.46 32.92 -2.75
N LEU A 385 3.42 32.02 -2.46
CA LEU A 385 4.04 31.91 -1.14
C LEU A 385 4.79 33.18 -0.70
N LEU A 386 5.38 33.92 -1.65
CA LEU A 386 6.04 35.20 -1.39
C LEU A 386 5.02 36.27 -0.96
N THR A 387 3.82 36.27 -1.53
CA THR A 387 2.77 37.25 -1.21
C THR A 387 2.06 36.99 0.12
N THR A 388 2.23 35.80 0.72
CA THR A 388 1.47 35.35 1.87
C THR A 388 2.29 35.23 3.15
N GLU A 389 3.57 35.61 3.16
CA GLU A 389 4.44 35.59 4.34
C GLU A 389 4.77 34.18 4.89
N ILE A 390 4.97 33.17 4.02
CA ILE A 390 5.42 31.84 4.49
C ILE A 390 6.84 31.87 5.10
N ILE A 391 7.72 32.75 4.61
CA ILE A 391 9.14 32.80 5.01
C ILE A 391 9.28 33.06 6.52
N PRO A 392 8.66 34.11 7.11
CA PRO A 392 8.67 34.31 8.56
C PRO A 392 8.19 33.10 9.37
N LEU A 393 7.15 32.39 8.91
CA LEU A 393 6.65 31.19 9.59
C LEU A 393 7.68 30.05 9.57
N CYS A 394 8.31 29.80 8.41
CA CYS A 394 9.36 28.80 8.31
C CYS A 394 10.58 29.15 9.18
N LEU A 395 11.01 30.41 9.20
CA LEU A 395 12.13 30.86 10.03
C LEU A 395 11.84 30.66 11.53
N LYS A 396 10.64 31.00 12.00
CA LYS A 396 10.20 30.76 13.38
C LYS A 396 10.23 29.26 13.73
N ILE A 397 9.76 28.41 12.82
CA ILE A 397 9.77 26.95 13.02
C ILE A 397 11.19 26.42 13.09
N MET A 398 12.07 26.88 12.18
CA MET A 398 13.48 26.52 12.15
C MET A 398 14.17 26.85 13.48
N GLU A 399 13.86 28.00 14.09
CA GLU A 399 14.51 28.42 15.33
C GLU A 399 14.14 27.56 16.55
N SER A 400 12.85 27.22 16.72
CA SER A 400 12.34 26.74 18.03
C SER A 400 11.62 25.39 18.05
N SER A 401 11.52 24.66 16.94
CA SER A 401 10.72 23.40 16.83
C SER A 401 11.57 22.12 16.88
N SER A 402 10.94 20.94 16.75
CA SER A 402 11.66 19.67 16.62
C SER A 402 12.49 19.57 15.32
N GLU A 403 13.51 18.72 15.31
CA GLU A 403 14.42 18.51 14.18
C GLU A 403 13.70 18.17 12.86
N LEU A 404 12.65 17.34 12.92
CA LEU A 404 11.83 17.00 11.75
C LEU A 404 11.14 18.25 11.18
N ASN A 405 10.53 19.07 12.05
CA ASN A 405 9.90 20.33 11.65
C ASN A 405 10.91 21.31 11.04
N LYS A 406 12.09 21.44 11.66
CA LYS A 406 13.19 22.26 11.14
C LYS A 406 13.60 21.83 9.74
N THR A 407 13.73 20.51 9.51
CA THR A 407 14.15 19.93 8.23
C THR A 407 13.18 20.22 7.10
N VAL A 408 11.87 20.12 7.34
CA VAL A 408 10.87 20.45 6.29
C VAL A 408 10.80 21.96 6.06
N ALA A 409 10.90 22.78 7.11
CA ALA A 409 10.91 24.23 6.99
C ALA A 409 12.11 24.76 6.19
N ILE A 410 13.34 24.28 6.45
CA ILE A 410 14.51 24.67 5.65
C ILE A 410 14.39 24.19 4.21
N PHE A 411 13.79 23.02 3.96
CA PHE A 411 13.53 22.55 2.59
C PHE A 411 12.61 23.51 1.81
N ILE A 412 11.55 24.01 2.45
CA ILE A 412 10.64 25.01 1.84
C ILE A 412 11.39 26.31 1.54
N VAL A 413 12.15 26.84 2.52
CA VAL A 413 12.96 28.06 2.33
C VAL A 413 13.99 27.87 1.22
N GLN A 414 14.63 26.70 1.14
CA GLN A 414 15.57 26.38 0.07
C GLN A 414 14.88 26.40 -1.29
N LYS A 415 13.71 25.78 -1.43
CA LYS A 415 12.96 25.79 -2.70
C LYS A 415 12.56 27.20 -3.13
N ILE A 416 12.17 28.06 -2.19
CA ILE A 416 11.92 29.48 -2.46
C ILE A 416 13.21 30.18 -2.93
N LEU A 417 14.35 29.96 -2.26
CA LEU A 417 15.62 30.57 -2.65
C LEU A 417 16.12 30.11 -4.02
N LEU A 418 15.86 28.86 -4.41
CA LEU A 418 16.27 28.33 -5.71
C LEU A 418 15.57 29.05 -6.87
N ASP A 419 14.36 29.55 -6.66
CA ASP A 419 13.64 30.36 -7.63
C ASP A 419 14.18 31.80 -7.69
N GLU A 420 14.22 32.39 -8.89
CA GLU A 420 14.73 33.75 -9.10
C GLU A 420 13.87 34.81 -8.41
N ALA A 421 12.54 34.69 -8.44
CA ALA A 421 11.66 35.64 -7.74
C ALA A 421 11.84 35.53 -6.23
N GLY A 422 12.04 34.31 -5.71
CA GLY A 422 12.28 34.08 -4.29
C GLY A 422 13.64 34.62 -3.79
N LEU A 423 14.73 34.40 -4.54
CA LEU A 423 16.03 35.00 -4.23
C LEU A 423 15.94 36.53 -4.23
N ASN A 424 15.35 37.11 -5.27
CA ASN A 424 15.19 38.56 -5.38
C ASN A 424 14.32 39.12 -4.25
N TYR A 425 13.26 38.43 -3.84
CA TYR A 425 12.42 38.84 -2.72
C TYR A 425 13.18 38.88 -1.38
N ILE A 426 13.97 37.85 -1.09
CA ILE A 426 14.75 37.74 0.15
C ILE A 426 15.87 38.78 0.17
N CYS A 427 16.56 38.97 -0.96
CA CYS A 427 17.63 39.94 -1.10
C CYS A 427 17.14 41.36 -1.43
N GLN A 428 15.83 41.61 -1.51
CA GLN A 428 15.27 42.92 -1.87
C GLN A 428 15.59 44.00 -0.84
N THR A 429 15.58 43.63 0.44
CA THR A 429 15.88 44.54 1.54
C THR A 429 16.88 43.89 2.48
N TYR A 430 17.71 44.72 3.11
CA TYR A 430 18.67 44.26 4.10
C TYR A 430 17.98 43.50 5.24
N ASP A 431 16.83 43.99 5.74
CA ASP A 431 16.11 43.36 6.85
C ASP A 431 15.64 41.92 6.54
N ARG A 432 15.18 41.65 5.32
CA ARG A 432 14.75 40.30 4.91
C ARG A 432 15.95 39.37 4.81
N PHE A 433 17.01 39.81 4.15
CA PHE A 433 18.25 39.06 4.03
C PHE A 433 18.87 38.77 5.41
N ASP A 434 18.91 39.78 6.28
CA ASP A 434 19.47 39.69 7.63
C ASP A 434 18.65 38.73 8.51
N ALA A 435 17.32 38.78 8.45
CA ALA A 435 16.46 37.84 9.16
C ALA A 435 16.73 36.38 8.76
N VAL A 436 16.83 36.08 7.46
CA VAL A 436 17.16 34.73 6.97
C VAL A 436 18.57 34.33 7.42
N SER A 437 19.55 35.21 7.21
CA SER A 437 20.97 34.94 7.52
C SER A 437 21.22 34.70 9.01
N LYS A 438 20.56 35.47 9.89
CA LYS A 438 20.65 35.28 11.35
C LYS A 438 20.13 33.92 11.77
N VAL A 439 18.95 33.52 11.29
CA VAL A 439 18.38 32.21 11.62
C VAL A 439 19.24 31.08 11.09
N LEU A 440 19.73 31.17 9.84
CA LEU A 440 20.68 30.18 9.31
C LEU A 440 21.95 30.09 10.17
N GLY A 441 22.48 31.22 10.65
CA GLY A 441 23.62 31.26 11.55
C GLY A 441 23.36 30.58 12.90
N VAL A 442 22.20 30.81 13.52
CA VAL A 442 21.78 30.11 14.74
C VAL A 442 21.68 28.61 14.49
N MET A 443 21.16 28.20 13.32
CA MET A 443 21.04 26.78 12.96
C MET A 443 22.40 26.11 12.75
N VAL A 444 23.40 26.79 12.18
CA VAL A 444 24.77 26.25 12.10
C VAL A 444 25.30 25.91 13.48
N LYS A 445 25.16 26.83 14.45
CA LYS A 445 25.63 26.61 15.83
C LYS A 445 24.95 25.41 16.48
N GLN A 446 23.65 25.25 16.28
CA GLN A 446 22.90 24.10 16.81
C GLN A 446 23.35 22.77 16.17
N LEU A 447 23.72 22.76 14.88
CA LEU A 447 24.22 21.56 14.21
C LEU A 447 25.58 21.08 14.73
N VAL A 448 26.37 21.97 15.35
CA VAL A 448 27.63 21.58 16.00
C VAL A 448 27.33 20.68 17.20
N GLU A 449 26.30 21.00 17.97
CA GLU A 449 25.88 20.23 19.14
C GLU A 449 25.15 18.94 18.75
N GLN A 450 24.30 19.01 17.72
CA GLN A 450 23.49 17.89 17.24
C GLN A 450 23.58 17.78 15.71
N PRO A 451 24.55 17.00 15.19
CA PRO A 451 24.78 16.92 13.76
C PRO A 451 23.69 16.16 13.01
N THR A 452 23.10 16.82 12.01
CA THR A 452 22.12 16.21 11.10
C THR A 452 22.50 16.45 9.64
N THR A 453 22.92 15.41 8.93
CA THR A 453 23.38 15.50 7.53
C THR A 453 22.31 16.09 6.59
N ARG A 454 21.06 15.65 6.74
CA ARG A 454 19.94 16.10 5.88
C ARG A 454 19.71 17.61 6.03
N PHE A 455 19.68 18.10 7.27
CA PHE A 455 19.45 19.51 7.55
C PHE A 455 20.65 20.36 7.10
N LEU A 456 21.88 19.92 7.39
CA LEU A 456 23.11 20.58 6.96
C LEU A 456 23.17 20.77 5.44
N ARG A 457 22.79 19.75 4.66
CA ARG A 457 22.72 19.84 3.20
C ARG A 457 21.80 20.95 2.71
N HIS A 458 20.59 21.07 3.28
CA HIS A 458 19.66 22.14 2.89
C HIS A 458 20.21 23.52 3.28
N LEU A 459 20.83 23.62 4.46
CA LEU A 459 21.45 24.84 4.95
C LEU A 459 22.60 25.32 4.05
N ILE A 460 23.51 24.43 3.65
CA ILE A 460 24.62 24.76 2.74
C ILE A 460 24.06 25.26 1.40
N LYS A 461 23.04 24.60 0.85
CA LYS A 461 22.41 25.02 -0.41
C LYS A 461 21.72 26.39 -0.31
N CYS A 462 21.14 26.74 0.85
CA CYS A 462 20.59 28.07 1.08
C CYS A 462 21.69 29.14 1.05
N TYR A 463 22.78 28.94 1.78
CA TYR A 463 23.92 29.87 1.77
C TYR A 463 24.53 30.00 0.37
N LEU A 464 24.73 28.88 -0.32
CA LEU A 464 25.24 28.85 -1.68
C LEU A 464 24.37 29.70 -2.61
N ARG A 465 23.06 29.49 -2.59
CA ARG A 465 22.13 30.24 -3.44
C ARG A 465 22.09 31.74 -3.10
N LEU A 466 22.22 32.10 -1.82
CA LEU A 466 22.34 33.51 -1.42
C LEU A 466 23.60 34.18 -2.00
N THR A 467 24.66 33.43 -2.32
CA THR A 467 25.85 34.01 -2.97
C THR A 467 25.62 34.42 -4.42
N ASP A 468 24.53 34.02 -5.07
CA ASP A 468 24.23 34.44 -6.44
C ASP A 468 23.84 35.92 -6.50
N ASN A 469 23.32 36.48 -5.40
CA ASN A 469 23.10 37.92 -5.25
C ASN A 469 24.38 38.63 -4.78
N ILE A 470 24.79 39.69 -5.49
CA ILE A 470 26.06 40.40 -5.26
C ILE A 470 26.11 41.04 -3.87
N GLU A 471 25.04 41.68 -3.42
CA GLU A 471 24.98 42.38 -2.12
C GLU A 471 24.98 41.38 -0.95
N ALA A 472 24.19 40.31 -1.08
CA ALA A 472 24.18 39.20 -0.14
C ALA A 472 25.55 38.53 -0.05
N ARG A 473 26.20 38.23 -1.18
CA ARG A 473 27.58 37.68 -1.24
C ARG A 473 28.56 38.55 -0.47
N ASN A 474 28.59 39.86 -0.73
CA ASN A 474 29.49 40.80 -0.05
C ASN A 474 29.28 40.84 1.47
N THR A 475 28.04 40.67 1.92
CA THR A 475 27.71 40.60 3.35
C THR A 475 28.11 39.25 3.94
N LEU A 476 27.81 38.13 3.25
CA LEU A 476 28.17 36.78 3.66
C LEU A 476 29.67 36.57 3.81
N LYS A 477 30.52 37.24 3.01
CA LYS A 477 31.98 37.23 3.22
C LYS A 477 32.36 37.58 4.67
N LYS A 478 31.62 38.50 5.30
CA LYS A 478 31.84 39.00 6.65
C LYS A 478 31.13 38.17 7.72
N ILE A 479 29.91 37.69 7.45
CA ILE A 479 29.03 37.09 8.47
C ILE A 479 28.90 35.56 8.41
N LEU A 480 29.45 34.89 7.39
CA LEU A 480 29.33 33.43 7.28
C LEU A 480 29.91 32.74 8.54
N PRO A 481 29.15 31.83 9.18
CA PRO A 481 29.59 31.09 10.37
C PRO A 481 30.95 30.41 10.15
N VAL A 482 31.82 30.49 11.16
CA VAL A 482 33.20 29.96 11.09
C VAL A 482 33.22 28.44 10.98
N GLU A 483 32.19 27.77 11.49
CA GLU A 483 32.00 26.33 11.49
C GLU A 483 31.74 25.78 10.07
N LEU A 484 31.32 26.63 9.13
CA LEU A 484 31.25 26.29 7.70
C LEU A 484 32.57 26.55 6.96
N LYS A 485 33.51 27.27 7.56
CA LYS A 485 34.82 27.62 6.96
C LYS A 485 35.93 26.66 7.38
N ASN A 486 35.73 25.89 8.44
CA ASN A 486 36.71 24.98 9.00
C ASN A 486 36.23 23.51 8.85
N ASP A 487 37.00 22.58 9.41
CA ASP A 487 36.70 21.14 9.33
C ASP A 487 35.61 20.65 10.30
N THR A 488 34.82 21.54 10.94
CA THR A 488 33.82 21.15 11.94
C THR A 488 32.81 20.13 11.39
N PHE A 489 32.38 20.27 10.14
CA PHE A 489 31.42 19.35 9.51
C PHE A 489 32.06 18.30 8.59
N ALA A 490 33.40 18.21 8.52
CA ALA A 490 34.09 17.32 7.59
C ALA A 490 33.69 15.85 7.75
N GLN A 491 33.54 15.39 8.99
CA GLN A 491 33.12 14.02 9.29
C GLN A 491 31.66 13.75 8.91
N VAL A 492 30.76 14.71 9.13
CA VAL A 492 29.33 14.61 8.81
C VAL A 492 29.10 14.59 7.30
N LEU A 493 29.93 15.32 6.55
CA LEU A 493 29.89 15.43 5.09
C LEU A 493 30.72 14.36 4.38
N LYS A 494 31.34 13.41 5.09
CA LYS A 494 32.20 12.39 4.49
C LYS A 494 31.48 11.49 3.48
N GLU A 495 30.19 11.24 3.71
CA GLU A 495 29.37 10.36 2.86
C GLU A 495 28.44 11.13 1.90
N ASP A 496 28.28 12.45 2.05
CA ASP A 496 27.44 13.29 1.18
C ASP A 496 28.31 14.17 0.26
N GLU A 497 28.74 13.58 -0.86
CA GLU A 497 29.61 14.26 -1.84
C GLU A 497 28.96 15.50 -2.44
N SER A 498 27.65 15.48 -2.70
CA SER A 498 26.91 16.63 -3.24
C SER A 498 26.91 17.81 -2.27
N ALA A 499 26.71 17.56 -0.97
CA ALA A 499 26.76 18.60 0.04
C ALA A 499 28.18 19.18 0.21
N ARG A 500 29.22 18.34 0.10
CA ARG A 500 30.61 18.78 0.13
C ARG A 500 30.96 19.69 -1.06
N GLN A 501 30.62 19.26 -2.28
CA GLN A 501 30.81 20.08 -3.48
C GLN A 501 30.06 21.42 -3.38
N SER A 502 28.86 21.41 -2.81
CA SER A 502 28.08 22.64 -2.58
C SER A 502 28.77 23.59 -1.59
N LEU A 503 29.41 23.04 -0.55
CA LEU A 503 30.19 23.81 0.43
C LEU A 503 31.46 24.38 -0.20
N ASP A 504 32.17 23.59 -0.99
CA ASP A 504 33.37 24.06 -1.70
C ASP A 504 33.04 25.21 -2.65
N MET A 505 31.95 25.09 -3.42
CA MET A 505 31.49 26.16 -4.31
C MET A 505 31.04 27.41 -3.54
N LEU A 506 30.39 27.24 -2.38
CA LEU A 506 30.03 28.34 -1.49
C LEU A 506 31.29 29.09 -1.03
N LEU A 507 32.32 28.37 -0.59
CA LEU A 507 33.58 28.98 -0.15
C LEU A 507 34.32 29.65 -1.30
N GLN A 508 34.32 29.07 -2.50
CA GLN A 508 34.88 29.68 -3.71
C GLN A 508 34.18 30.98 -4.09
N ASN A 509 32.85 31.02 -4.04
CA ASN A 509 32.07 32.24 -4.32
C ASN A 509 32.34 33.38 -3.33
N LEU A 510 32.86 33.06 -2.14
CA LEU A 510 33.17 34.01 -1.07
C LEU A 510 34.63 34.43 -1.01
N GLN A 511 35.51 33.86 -1.83
CA GLN A 511 36.84 34.42 -2.11
C GLN A 511 36.65 35.77 -2.83
#